data_AF-A0A384K2S8-F1
#
_entry.id   AF-A0A384K2S8-F1
#
_cell.length_a   1.000
_cell.length_b   1.000
_cell.length_c   1.000
_cell.angle_alpha   90.00
_cell.angle_beta   90.00
_cell.angle_gamma   90.00
#
_symmetry.space_group_name_H-M   'P 1'
#
loop_
_entity.id
_entity.type
_entity.pdbx_description
1 polymer ?
#
loop_
_entity_poly.entity_id
_entity_poly.type
_entity_poly.pdbx_seq_one_letter_code
_entity_poly.pdbx_strand_id
1 'polypeptide(L)'
;MADTPICHICKQMKERKNFILSRPHIVEQCLLCNRLFCVRHKGEETRGVCQINHWTYYRNHSELGRDGTIFRNMEHRNIEMDPSKAGLDRLAKVLMEREEIKKKTEEEQRST
;
A
#
# COMPACT_ATOMS: atom_id res chain seq x y z
N MET A 1 -28.08 -11.09 -14.36
CA MET A 1 -27.79 -9.68 -14.70
C MET A 1 -26.34 -9.45 -14.36
N ALA A 2 -25.47 -9.15 -15.32
CA ALA A 2 -24.06 -8.96 -15.03
C ALA A 2 -23.91 -7.69 -14.17
N ASP A 3 -23.54 -7.85 -12.91
CA ASP A 3 -23.19 -6.76 -12.00
C ASP A 3 -22.14 -5.89 -12.69
N THR A 4 -22.56 -4.72 -13.15
CA THR A 4 -21.63 -3.75 -13.72
C THR A 4 -20.64 -3.40 -12.63
N PRO A 5 -19.33 -3.50 -12.87
CA PRO A 5 -18.36 -3.23 -11.83
C PRO A 5 -18.45 -1.76 -11.40
N ILE A 6 -18.92 -1.53 -10.18
CA ILE A 6 -19.16 -0.20 -9.62
C ILE A 6 -18.01 0.20 -8.70
N CYS A 7 -17.51 1.42 -8.87
CA CYS A 7 -16.58 2.03 -7.92
C CYS A 7 -17.21 2.10 -6.52
N HIS A 8 -16.54 1.52 -5.53
CA HIS A 8 -17.04 1.48 -4.15
C HIS A 8 -17.25 2.88 -3.55
N ILE A 9 -16.45 3.87 -3.95
CA ILE A 9 -16.59 5.26 -3.49
C ILE A 9 -17.81 5.92 -4.13
N CYS A 10 -18.05 5.71 -5.42
CA CYS A 10 -19.28 6.19 -6.06
C CYS A 10 -20.53 5.53 -5.45
N LYS A 11 -20.45 4.23 -5.12
CA LYS A 11 -21.53 3.50 -4.42
C LYS A 11 -21.84 4.16 -3.07
N GLN A 12 -20.81 4.40 -2.27
CA GLN A 12 -20.95 5.06 -0.97
C GLN A 12 -21.47 6.50 -1.08
N MET A 13 -21.06 7.24 -2.11
CA MET A 13 -21.59 8.58 -2.38
C MET A 13 -23.06 8.56 -2.79
N LYS A 14 -23.48 7.56 -3.59
CA LYS A 14 -24.89 7.36 -3.97
C LYS A 14 -25.75 7.13 -2.73
N GLU A 15 -25.31 6.24 -1.84
CA GLU A 15 -26.01 5.89 -0.59
C GLU A 15 -26.14 7.09 0.34
N ARG A 16 -25.13 7.98 0.39
CA ARG A 16 -25.11 9.11 1.32
C ARG A 16 -25.78 10.39 0.81
N LYS A 17 -25.77 10.64 -0.51
CA LYS A 17 -26.11 11.97 -1.06
C LYS A 17 -27.07 11.94 -2.27
N ASN A 18 -27.73 10.81 -2.56
CA ASN A 18 -28.52 10.65 -3.80
C ASN A 18 -27.72 11.09 -5.06
N PHE A 19 -26.42 10.82 -5.05
CA PHE A 19 -25.53 11.23 -6.14
C PHE A 19 -25.84 10.44 -7.40
N ILE A 20 -26.05 11.13 -8.52
CA ILE A 20 -26.25 10.48 -9.82
C ILE A 20 -24.89 9.92 -10.27
N LEU A 21 -24.76 8.60 -10.23
CA LEU A 21 -23.60 7.89 -10.77
C LEU A 21 -23.52 8.13 -12.28
N SER A 22 -22.63 9.02 -12.72
CA SER A 22 -22.11 8.96 -14.09
C SER A 22 -21.40 7.60 -14.24
N ARG A 23 -21.81 6.80 -15.23
CA ARG A 23 -21.26 5.45 -15.45
C ARG A 23 -19.73 5.50 -15.46
N PRO A 24 -19.03 4.79 -14.57
CA PRO A 24 -17.58 4.70 -14.65
C PRO A 24 -17.24 3.83 -15.87
N HIS A 25 -16.67 4.43 -16.90
CA HIS A 25 -16.30 3.69 -18.12
C HIS A 25 -15.12 2.73 -17.89
N ILE A 26 -14.31 2.95 -16.84
CA ILE A 26 -13.17 2.11 -16.48
C ILE A 26 -13.05 2.07 -14.95
N VAL A 27 -12.95 0.86 -14.39
CA VAL A 27 -12.60 0.62 -12.98
C VAL A 27 -11.27 -0.13 -12.88
N GLU A 28 -10.55 0.15 -11.81
CA GLU A 28 -9.31 -0.54 -11.40
C GLU A 28 -9.52 -1.16 -10.02
N GLN A 29 -8.74 -2.18 -9.68
CA GLN A 29 -8.76 -2.79 -8.34
C GLN A 29 -7.71 -2.12 -7.45
N CYS A 30 -8.11 -1.69 -6.24
CA CYS A 30 -7.18 -1.09 -5.29
C CYS A 30 -6.21 -2.13 -4.73
N LEU A 31 -4.90 -1.87 -4.87
CA LEU A 31 -3.86 -2.75 -4.33
C LEU A 31 -3.90 -2.88 -2.80
N LEU A 32 -4.42 -1.87 -2.09
CA LEU A 32 -4.42 -1.82 -0.62
C LEU A 32 -5.71 -2.30 0.03
N CYS A 33 -6.85 -2.34 -0.67
CA CYS A 33 -8.11 -2.81 -0.07
C CYS A 33 -8.92 -3.74 -0.98
N ASN A 34 -8.37 -4.17 -2.11
CA ASN A 34 -8.97 -5.08 -3.09
C ASN A 34 -10.34 -4.65 -3.65
N ARG A 35 -10.78 -3.42 -3.37
CA ARG A 35 -12.05 -2.86 -3.85
C ARG A 35 -11.87 -2.16 -5.19
N LEU A 36 -12.90 -2.26 -6.04
CA LEU A 36 -12.95 -1.58 -7.33
C LEU A 36 -13.13 -0.07 -7.15
N PHE A 37 -12.37 0.74 -7.89
CA PHE A 37 -12.50 2.20 -7.92
C PHE A 37 -12.38 2.72 -9.35
N CYS A 38 -12.98 3.87 -9.65
CA CYS A 38 -12.90 4.49 -10.97
C CYS A 38 -11.75 5.50 -11.03
N VAL A 39 -11.35 5.89 -12.24
CA VAL A 39 -10.29 6.88 -12.48
C VAL A 39 -10.47 8.20 -11.73
N ARG A 40 -11.72 8.62 -11.48
CA ARG A 40 -12.06 9.84 -10.72
C ARG A 40 -11.69 9.76 -9.24
N HIS A 41 -11.55 8.54 -8.73
CA HIS A 41 -11.26 8.27 -7.34
C HIS A 41 -9.94 7.53 -7.17
N LYS A 42 -9.03 7.72 -8.13
CA LYS A 42 -7.64 7.25 -8.07
C LYS A 42 -6.85 8.16 -7.14
N GLY A 43 -6.01 7.57 -6.27
CA GLY A 43 -5.09 8.34 -5.44
C GLY A 43 -4.03 9.02 -6.29
N GLU A 44 -3.64 10.24 -5.89
CA GLU A 44 -2.67 11.05 -6.64
C GLU A 44 -1.25 10.47 -6.59
N GLU A 45 -0.85 9.95 -5.43
CA GLU A 45 0.54 9.56 -5.15
C GLU A 45 0.85 8.09 -5.49
N THR A 46 -0.17 7.24 -5.61
CA THR A 46 0.02 5.79 -5.74
C THR A 46 -0.82 5.22 -6.88
N ARG A 47 -0.13 4.76 -7.93
CA ARG A 47 -0.78 4.07 -9.05
C ARG A 47 -1.48 2.81 -8.53
N GLY A 48 -2.73 2.62 -8.93
CA GLY A 48 -3.51 1.42 -8.55
C GLY A 48 -4.09 1.45 -7.13
N VAL A 49 -4.12 2.61 -6.46
CA VAL A 49 -4.71 2.77 -5.14
C VAL A 49 -5.86 3.77 -5.23
N CYS A 50 -6.97 3.51 -4.53
CA CYS A 50 -8.07 4.47 -4.47
C CYS A 50 -7.73 5.66 -3.56
N GLN A 51 -8.41 6.80 -3.75
CA GLN A 51 -8.19 8.05 -3.00
C GLN A 51 -8.53 7.98 -1.50
N ILE A 52 -8.99 6.83 -0.98
CA ILE A 52 -9.24 6.68 0.45
C ILE A 52 -7.89 6.76 1.18
N ASN A 53 -7.88 7.47 2.30
CA ASN A 53 -6.76 7.44 3.22
C ASN A 53 -6.69 6.05 3.89
N HIS A 54 -5.87 5.16 3.33
CA HIS A 54 -5.74 3.77 3.78
C HIS A 54 -5.15 3.66 5.19
N TRP A 55 -4.33 4.62 5.62
CA TRP A 55 -3.83 4.64 6.98
C TRP A 55 -4.96 4.83 8.00
N THR A 56 -5.79 5.85 7.78
CA THR A 56 -6.96 6.11 8.64
C THR A 56 -7.99 4.99 8.52
N TYR A 57 -8.22 4.48 7.31
CA TYR A 57 -9.19 3.41 7.07
C TYR A 57 -8.78 2.11 7.79
N TYR A 58 -7.49 1.74 7.70
CA TYR A 58 -6.91 0.61 8.40
C TYR A 58 -7.01 0.77 9.92
N ARG A 59 -6.68 1.94 10.46
CA ARG A 59 -6.76 2.20 11.90
C ARG A 59 -8.17 2.02 12.46
N ASN A 60 -9.18 2.45 11.70
CA ASN A 60 -10.58 2.35 12.11
C ASN A 60 -11.20 0.96 11.85
N HIS A 61 -10.54 0.09 11.09
CA HIS A 61 -11.00 -1.26 10.77
C HIS A 61 -9.84 -2.26 10.95
N SER A 62 -9.20 -2.20 12.11
CA SER A 62 -7.98 -2.96 12.38
C SER A 62 -8.18 -4.48 12.28
N GLU A 63 -9.41 -4.95 12.51
CA GLU A 63 -9.83 -6.34 12.31
C GLU A 63 -9.65 -6.78 10.86
N LEU A 64 -10.01 -5.95 9.87
CA LEU A 64 -9.85 -6.26 8.45
C LEU A 64 -8.38 -6.28 8.01
N GLY A 65 -7.49 -5.66 8.80
CA GLY A 65 -6.06 -5.73 8.61
C GLY A 65 -5.49 -7.11 8.95
N ARG A 66 -6.05 -7.80 9.95
CA ARG A 66 -5.61 -9.14 10.35
C ARG A 66 -5.98 -10.21 9.32
N ASP A 67 -7.08 -10.00 8.61
CA ASP A 67 -7.56 -10.90 7.57
C ASP A 67 -6.86 -10.68 6.22
N GLY A 68 -5.83 -9.83 6.16
CA GLY A 68 -5.13 -9.49 4.91
C GLY A 68 -6.02 -8.79 3.87
N THR A 69 -7.18 -8.29 4.30
CA THR A 69 -8.18 -7.68 3.42
C THR A 69 -7.84 -6.22 3.12
N ILE A 70 -7.15 -5.54 4.05
CA ILE A 70 -6.73 -4.15 3.93
C ILE A 70 -5.29 -3.97 4.39
N PHE A 71 -4.53 -3.18 3.65
CA PHE A 71 -3.16 -2.79 3.98
C PHE A 71 -3.09 -1.29 4.24
N ARG A 72 -2.33 -0.90 5.28
CA ARG A 72 -2.13 0.51 5.65
C ARG A 72 -1.42 1.32 4.56
N ASN A 73 -0.47 0.70 3.85
CA ASN A 73 0.35 1.29 2.79
C ASN A 73 1.00 0.18 1.93
N MET A 74 1.70 0.56 0.86
CA MET A 74 2.34 -0.38 -0.07
C MET A 74 3.44 -1.22 0.58
N GLU A 75 4.19 -0.65 1.51
CA GLU A 75 5.23 -1.39 2.26
C GLU A 75 4.63 -2.54 3.06
N HIS A 76 3.56 -2.28 3.81
CA HIS A 76 2.83 -3.30 4.57
C HIS A 76 2.31 -4.41 3.66
N ARG A 77 1.71 -4.04 2.52
CA ARG A 77 1.27 -5.02 1.52
C ARG A 77 2.43 -5.87 1.00
N ASN A 78 3.58 -5.26 0.70
CA ASN A 78 4.72 -5.97 0.16
C ASN A 78 5.33 -6.96 1.16
N ILE A 79 5.36 -6.59 2.45
CA ILE A 79 5.81 -7.46 3.55
C ILE A 79 4.88 -8.66 3.71
N GLU A 80 3.57 -8.43 3.74
CA GLU A 80 2.57 -9.48 3.94
C GLU A 80 2.48 -10.44 2.75
N MET A 81 2.61 -9.91 1.52
CA MET A 81 2.53 -10.71 0.29
C MET A 81 3.83 -11.46 -0.04
N ASP A 82 4.98 -10.94 0.40
CA ASP A 82 6.30 -11.53 0.17
C ASP A 82 7.18 -11.32 1.42
N PRO A 83 7.10 -12.22 2.42
CA PRO A 83 7.79 -12.07 3.70
C PRO A 83 9.31 -11.96 3.55
N SER A 84 9.86 -12.45 2.44
CA SER A 84 11.27 -12.33 2.06
C SER A 84 11.74 -10.87 1.98
N LYS A 85 10.83 -9.91 1.73
CA LYS A 85 11.14 -8.47 1.76
C LYS A 85 11.15 -7.85 3.15
N ALA A 86 10.60 -8.51 4.16
CA ALA A 86 10.54 -7.98 5.53
C ALA A 86 11.92 -7.92 6.19
N GLY A 87 12.79 -8.89 5.88
CA GLY A 87 14.11 -9.06 6.51
C GLY A 87 15.26 -8.40 5.76
N LEU A 88 15.13 -8.20 4.44
CA LEU A 88 16.23 -7.72 3.60
C LEU A 88 16.68 -6.29 3.96
N ASP A 89 15.76 -5.39 4.28
CA ASP A 89 16.11 -3.98 4.53
C ASP A 89 16.93 -3.80 5.83
N ARG A 90 16.53 -4.48 6.91
CA ARG A 90 17.27 -4.42 8.20
C ARG A 90 18.59 -5.18 8.14
N LEU A 91 18.63 -6.37 7.54
CA LEU A 91 19.87 -7.12 7.40
C LEU A 91 20.86 -6.40 6.48
N ALA A 92 20.39 -5.84 5.36
CA ALA A 92 21.23 -5.08 4.44
C ALA A 92 21.86 -3.87 5.14
N LYS A 93 21.09 -3.15 5.96
CA LYS A 93 21.62 -2.02 6.74
C LYS A 93 22.73 -2.45 7.70
N VAL A 94 22.53 -3.55 8.43
CA VAL A 94 23.54 -4.10 9.36
C VAL A 94 24.79 -4.59 8.62
N LEU A 95 24.63 -5.18 7.42
CA LEU A 95 25.74 -5.64 6.60
C LEU A 95 26.57 -4.46 6.05
N MET A 96 25.91 -3.40 5.58
CA MET A 96 26.60 -2.18 5.14
C MET A 96 27.35 -1.50 6.29
N GLU A 97 26.74 -1.37 7.47
CA GLU A 97 27.40 -0.84 8.67
C GLU A 97 28.64 -1.67 9.06
N ARG A 98 28.56 -3.00 8.96
CA ARG A 98 29.71 -3.89 9.20
C ARG A 98 30.84 -3.70 8.19
N GLU A 99 30.52 -3.54 6.91
CA GLU A 99 31.53 -3.27 5.88
C GLU A 99 32.20 -1.90 6.06
N GLU A 100 31.45 -0.87 6.46
CA GLU A 100 32.01 0.44 6.78
C GLU A 100 32.95 0.40 7.98
N ILE A 101 32.57 -0.29 9.05
CA ILE A 101 33.44 -0.49 10.22
C ILE A 101 34.73 -1.18 9.79
N LYS A 102 34.61 -2.28 9.02
CA LYS A 102 35.75 -3.05 8.54
C LYS A 102 36.71 -2.18 7.70
N LYS A 103 36.18 -1.38 6.77
CA LYS A 103 36.98 -0.45 5.98
C LYS A 103 37.73 0.57 6.84
N LYS A 104 37.06 1.17 7.84
CA LYS A 104 37.70 2.12 8.76
C LYS A 104 38.82 1.47 9.55
N THR A 105 38.63 0.25 10.04
CA THR A 105 39.66 -0.49 10.78
C THR A 105 40.86 -0.83 9.88
N GLU A 106 40.61 -1.18 8.61
CA GLU A 106 41.67 -1.47 7.62
C GLU A 106 42.43 -0.22 7.15
N GLU A 107 41.85 0.98 7.24
CA GLU A 107 42.50 2.26 6.96
C GLU A 107 43.34 2.76 8.15
N GLU A 108 42.85 2.58 9.38
CA GLU A 108 43.58 2.89 10.62
C GLU A 108 44.84 2.02 10.77
N GLN A 109 44.73 0.73 10.47
CA GLN A 109 45.86 -0.22 10.50
C GLN A 109 46.92 0.03 9.41
N ARG A 110 46.57 0.76 8.34
CA ARG A 110 47.49 1.09 7.24
C ARG A 110 48.21 2.43 7.44
N SER A 111 47.73 3.20 8.40
CA SER A 111 48.23 4.54 8.74
C SER A 111 49.09 4.56 10.01
N THR A 112 49.31 3.39 10.61
CA THR A 112 50.17 3.14 11.79
C THR A 112 51.40 2.36 11.35
#